data_AF-A0A954NR77-F1
#
_entry.id   AF-A0A954NR77-F1
#
_cell.length_a   1.000
_cell.length_b   1.000
_cell.length_c   1.000
_cell.angle_alpha   90.00
_cell.angle_beta   90.00
_cell.angle_gamma   90.00
#
_symmetry.space_group_name_H-M   'P 1'
#
loop_
_entity.id
_entity.type
_entity.pdbx_description
1 polymer ?
#
loop_
_entity_poly.entity_id
_entity_poly.type
_entity_poly.pdbx_seq_one_letter_code
_entity_poly.pdbx_strand_id
1 'polypeptide(L)'
;MKANFDELNYRLDELAKRRERLADHLESVADRLSTHGERPPNQILTDLKSFRSEFCSVANELGLIESHDSEDIGELSLGILRRRLDWSRRVESSLRILERVLKLRHRDGSVPGELHAVFDDATIIKERLESWPDVDPQVVEELSAGTHPLAQLVQLADNSGQLTDQQWHEFVENLCDAYGREVSVVAARGRLTLEPNQSEDFG
;
A
#
# COMPACT_ATOMS: atom_id res chain seq x y z
N MET A 1 2.64 -3.25 13.70
CA MET A 1 1.78 -4.44 13.51
C MET A 1 1.58 -4.57 12.00
N LYS A 2 2.23 -5.54 11.33
CA LYS A 2 2.04 -5.70 9.87
C LYS A 2 0.64 -6.25 9.65
N ALA A 3 -0.28 -5.41 9.19
CA ALA A 3 -1.59 -5.88 8.77
C ALA A 3 -1.38 -6.90 7.64
N ASN A 4 -1.93 -8.11 7.78
CA ASN A 4 -1.90 -9.07 6.69
C ASN A 4 -2.90 -8.59 5.63
N PHE A 5 -2.39 -7.82 4.67
CA PHE A 5 -3.21 -7.19 3.65
C PHE A 5 -3.97 -8.20 2.78
N ASP A 6 -3.46 -9.42 2.61
CA ASP A 6 -4.13 -10.45 1.82
C ASP A 6 -5.31 -11.05 2.59
N GLU A 7 -5.15 -11.24 3.90
CA GLU A 7 -6.26 -11.63 4.79
C GLU A 7 -7.36 -10.56 4.81
N LEU A 8 -6.98 -9.27 4.91
CA LEU A 8 -7.94 -8.16 4.85
C LEU A 8 -8.67 -8.09 3.50
N ASN A 9 -7.97 -8.34 2.41
CA ASN A 9 -8.58 -8.35 1.08
C ASN A 9 -9.55 -9.52 0.93
N TYR A 10 -9.15 -10.72 1.37
CA TYR A 10 -10.03 -11.90 1.40
C TYR A 10 -11.30 -11.64 2.22
N ARG A 11 -11.17 -11.05 3.41
CA ARG A 11 -12.31 -10.68 4.26
C ARG A 11 -13.24 -9.65 3.59
N LEU A 12 -12.68 -8.67 2.87
CA LEU A 12 -13.48 -7.70 2.10
C LEU A 12 -14.24 -8.37 0.94
N ASP A 13 -13.64 -9.35 0.27
CA ASP A 13 -14.30 -10.11 -0.79
C ASP A 13 -15.44 -10.97 -0.25
N GLU A 14 -15.23 -11.64 0.89
CA GLU A 14 -16.29 -12.40 1.55
C GLU A 14 -17.42 -11.50 2.06
N LEU A 15 -17.09 -10.31 2.61
CA LEU A 15 -18.09 -9.31 2.97
C LEU A 15 -18.88 -8.83 1.74
N ALA A 16 -18.23 -8.60 0.61
CA ALA A 16 -18.92 -8.20 -0.63
C ALA A 16 -19.92 -9.26 -1.10
N LYS A 17 -19.49 -10.53 -1.17
CA LYS A 17 -20.38 -11.66 -1.52
C LYS A 17 -21.53 -11.81 -0.53
N ARG A 18 -21.26 -11.65 0.77
CA ARG A 18 -22.29 -11.75 1.82
C ARG A 18 -23.28 -10.61 1.76
N ARG A 19 -22.85 -9.40 1.41
CA ARG A 19 -23.73 -8.24 1.18
C ARG A 19 -24.73 -8.53 0.04
N GLU A 20 -24.26 -9.08 -1.07
CA GLU A 20 -25.12 -9.45 -2.20
C GLU A 20 -26.17 -10.49 -1.77
N ARG A 21 -25.75 -11.58 -1.12
CA ARG A 21 -26.68 -12.60 -0.61
C ARG A 21 -27.70 -12.04 0.39
N LEU A 22 -27.27 -11.12 1.25
CA LEU A 22 -28.16 -10.46 2.22
C LEU A 22 -29.16 -9.54 1.53
N ALA A 23 -28.75 -8.84 0.47
CA ALA A 23 -29.65 -8.00 -0.31
C ALA A 23 -30.73 -8.85 -1.01
N ASP A 24 -30.34 -9.93 -1.68
CA ASP A 24 -31.27 -10.86 -2.33
C ASP A 24 -32.25 -11.48 -1.32
N HIS A 25 -31.73 -11.85 -0.14
CA HIS A 25 -32.57 -12.43 0.92
C HIS A 25 -33.53 -11.40 1.52
N LEU A 26 -33.09 -10.15 1.73
CA LEU A 26 -33.95 -9.07 2.19
C LEU A 26 -35.04 -8.73 1.18
N GLU A 27 -34.71 -8.71 -0.12
CA GLU A 27 -35.68 -8.49 -1.19
C GLU A 27 -36.73 -9.60 -1.23
N SER A 28 -36.31 -10.87 -1.17
CA SER A 28 -37.24 -12.01 -1.11
C SER A 28 -38.15 -11.97 0.12
N VAL A 29 -37.64 -11.53 1.28
CA VAL A 29 -38.43 -11.45 2.50
C VAL A 29 -39.37 -10.25 2.49
N ALA A 30 -38.95 -9.12 1.91
CA ALA A 30 -39.81 -7.97 1.69
C ALA A 30 -40.98 -8.33 0.76
N ASP A 31 -40.70 -9.07 -0.33
CA ASP A 31 -41.73 -9.57 -1.24
C ASP A 31 -42.73 -10.48 -0.52
N ARG A 32 -42.25 -11.47 0.25
CA ARG A 32 -43.12 -12.37 1.03
C ARG A 32 -43.94 -11.65 2.11
N LEU A 33 -43.37 -10.66 2.78
CA LEU A 33 -44.10 -9.84 3.75
C LEU A 33 -45.20 -9.03 3.06
N SER A 34 -44.91 -8.46 1.87
CA SER A 34 -45.87 -7.65 1.12
C SER A 34 -46.99 -8.48 0.48
N THR A 35 -46.65 -9.67 -0.02
CA THR A 35 -47.56 -10.54 -0.78
C THR A 35 -48.34 -11.50 0.12
N HIS A 36 -47.72 -11.99 1.20
CA HIS A 36 -48.30 -13.03 2.06
C HIS A 36 -48.46 -12.62 3.54
N GLY A 37 -47.99 -11.43 3.93
CA GLY A 37 -48.06 -10.99 5.33
C GLY A 37 -47.21 -11.82 6.29
N GLU A 38 -46.25 -12.59 5.75
CA GLU A 38 -45.43 -13.51 6.53
C GLU A 38 -44.38 -12.74 7.34
N ARG A 39 -44.22 -13.12 8.61
CA ARG A 39 -43.23 -12.50 9.49
C ARG A 39 -41.80 -12.82 9.01
N PRO A 40 -40.90 -11.83 8.94
CA PRO A 40 -39.50 -12.06 8.61
C PRO A 40 -38.83 -13.06 9.57
N PRO A 41 -38.00 -13.99 9.08
CA PRO A 41 -37.26 -14.90 9.93
C PRO A 41 -36.23 -14.14 10.78
N ASN A 42 -36.13 -14.49 12.07
CA ASN A 42 -35.16 -13.88 12.98
C ASN A 42 -33.70 -14.05 12.53
N GLN A 43 -33.43 -15.03 11.65
CA GLN A 43 -32.11 -15.27 11.08
C GLN A 43 -31.54 -14.04 10.36
N ILE A 44 -32.38 -13.28 9.65
CA ILE A 44 -31.95 -12.08 8.90
C ILE A 44 -31.37 -11.02 9.84
N LEU A 45 -31.98 -10.83 11.01
CA LEU A 45 -31.49 -9.88 12.00
C LEU A 45 -30.15 -10.33 12.57
N THR A 46 -29.97 -11.63 12.79
CA THR A 46 -28.68 -12.20 13.23
C THR A 46 -27.62 -12.01 12.14
N ASP A 47 -27.94 -12.29 10.88
CA ASP A 47 -26.99 -12.18 9.78
C ASP A 47 -26.58 -10.72 9.53
N LEU A 48 -27.52 -9.77 9.63
CA LEU A 48 -27.24 -8.33 9.53
C LEU A 48 -26.33 -7.84 10.67
N LYS A 49 -26.56 -8.30 11.91
CA LYS A 49 -25.71 -7.96 13.05
C LYS A 49 -24.29 -8.51 12.88
N SER A 50 -24.16 -9.77 12.45
CA SER A 50 -22.86 -10.40 12.17
C SER A 50 -22.12 -9.67 11.04
N PHE A 51 -22.80 -9.36 9.94
CA PHE A 51 -22.22 -8.58 8.84
C PHE A 51 -21.71 -7.21 9.31
N ARG A 52 -22.52 -6.47 10.08
CA ARG A 52 -22.12 -5.16 10.63
C ARG A 52 -20.90 -5.27 11.54
N SER A 53 -20.87 -6.27 12.42
CA SER A 53 -19.74 -6.52 13.32
C SER A 53 -18.44 -6.78 12.57
N GLU A 54 -18.49 -7.64 11.54
CA GLU A 54 -17.32 -7.95 10.70
C GLU A 54 -16.86 -6.73 9.90
N PHE A 55 -17.79 -5.95 9.33
CA PHE A 55 -17.49 -4.70 8.64
C PHE A 55 -16.80 -3.69 9.58
N CYS A 56 -17.30 -3.50 10.80
CA CYS A 56 -16.67 -2.65 11.80
C CYS A 56 -15.27 -3.13 12.16
N SER A 57 -15.06 -4.44 12.31
CA SER A 57 -13.73 -5.00 12.58
C SER A 57 -12.74 -4.60 11.50
N VAL A 58 -13.11 -4.76 10.22
CA VAL A 58 -12.23 -4.39 9.09
C VAL A 58 -12.00 -2.87 9.04
N ALA A 59 -13.04 -2.07 9.28
CA ALA A 59 -12.91 -0.61 9.32
C ALA A 59 -11.96 -0.13 10.43
N ASN A 60 -12.03 -0.74 11.61
CA ASN A 60 -11.15 -0.46 12.75
C ASN A 60 -9.70 -0.87 12.45
N GLU A 61 -9.50 -2.07 11.87
CA GLU A 61 -8.17 -2.54 11.44
C GLU A 61 -7.53 -1.63 10.38
N LEU A 62 -8.35 -0.95 9.57
CA LEU A 62 -7.91 0.05 8.59
C LEU A 62 -7.80 1.48 9.16
N GLY A 63 -8.06 1.65 10.46
CA GLY A 63 -7.99 2.93 11.16
C GLY A 63 -9.00 3.96 10.68
N LEU A 64 -10.17 3.52 10.19
CA LEU A 64 -11.24 4.41 9.72
C LEU A 64 -12.27 4.73 10.81
N ILE A 65 -12.29 3.95 11.88
CA ILE A 65 -13.11 4.19 13.07
C ILE A 65 -12.23 3.99 14.30
N GLU A 66 -12.32 4.90 15.26
CA GLU A 66 -11.54 4.84 16.51
C GLU A 66 -12.33 4.16 17.65
N SER A 67 -13.64 3.95 17.48
CA SER A 67 -14.52 3.36 18.49
C SER A 67 -15.39 2.23 17.93
N HIS A 68 -15.80 1.32 18.81
CA HIS A 68 -16.79 0.29 18.53
C HIS A 68 -18.22 0.84 18.32
N ASP A 69 -18.39 2.17 18.30
CA ASP A 69 -19.70 2.79 18.15
C ASP A 69 -20.17 2.69 16.71
N SER A 70 -21.00 1.66 16.56
CA SER A 70 -21.59 1.24 15.31
C SER A 70 -22.51 2.27 14.64
N GLU A 71 -22.76 3.43 15.26
CA GLU A 71 -23.69 4.45 14.76
C GLU A 71 -23.10 5.33 13.65
N ASP A 72 -21.76 5.45 13.54
CA ASP A 72 -21.09 6.31 12.56
C ASP A 72 -20.74 5.62 11.22
N ILE A 73 -21.32 4.43 10.98
CA ILE A 73 -21.06 3.62 9.77
C ILE A 73 -21.79 4.18 8.54
N GLY A 74 -22.71 5.13 8.71
CA GLY A 74 -23.64 5.57 7.66
C GLY A 74 -22.98 5.98 6.33
N GLU A 75 -21.73 6.48 6.37
CA GLU A 75 -20.98 6.88 5.17
C GLU A 75 -19.93 5.86 4.73
N LEU A 76 -19.59 4.87 5.57
CA LEU A 76 -18.59 3.87 5.24
C LEU A 76 -19.16 2.83 4.28
N SER A 77 -18.49 2.66 3.15
CA SER A 77 -18.81 1.63 2.16
C SER A 77 -17.65 0.67 1.96
N LEU A 78 -17.93 -0.53 1.44
CA LEU A 78 -16.90 -1.47 1.01
C LEU A 78 -15.91 -0.83 0.03
N GLY A 79 -16.36 0.12 -0.80
CA GLY A 79 -15.51 0.87 -1.71
C GLY A 79 -14.55 1.84 -1.01
N ILE A 80 -14.91 2.38 0.17
CA ILE A 80 -14.00 3.17 0.99
C ILE A 80 -12.98 2.25 1.68
N LEU A 81 -13.42 1.11 2.23
CA LEU A 81 -12.51 0.14 2.84
C LEU A 81 -11.47 -0.39 1.84
N ARG A 82 -11.88 -0.71 0.61
CA ARG A 82 -10.97 -1.13 -0.46
C ARG A 82 -9.95 -0.05 -0.82
N ARG A 83 -10.41 1.18 -1.07
CA ARG A 83 -9.52 2.31 -1.34
C ARG A 83 -8.53 2.55 -0.21
N ARG A 84 -8.98 2.40 1.04
CA ARG A 84 -8.13 2.53 2.23
C ARG A 84 -7.09 1.41 2.30
N LEU A 85 -7.47 0.17 2.04
CA LEU A 85 -6.56 -0.97 1.98
C LEU A 85 -5.50 -0.79 0.88
N ASP A 86 -5.92 -0.42 -0.33
CA ASP A 86 -5.03 -0.18 -1.47
C ASP A 86 -4.04 0.94 -1.16
N TRP A 87 -4.52 2.03 -0.57
CA TRP A 87 -3.68 3.12 -0.12
C TRP A 87 -2.64 2.67 0.91
N SER A 88 -3.06 1.92 1.95
CA SER A 88 -2.13 1.38 2.95
C SER A 88 -1.08 0.44 2.36
N ARG A 89 -1.46 -0.37 1.35
CA ARG A 89 -0.52 -1.22 0.60
C ARG A 89 0.51 -0.38 -0.15
N ARG A 90 0.07 0.69 -0.82
CA ARG A 90 0.97 1.61 -1.54
C ARG A 90 1.94 2.29 -0.59
N VAL A 91 1.46 2.80 0.55
CA VAL A 91 2.31 3.41 1.57
C VAL A 91 3.36 2.43 2.10
N GLU A 92 2.97 1.18 2.43
CA GLU A 92 3.95 0.18 2.90
C GLU A 92 4.97 -0.19 1.81
N SER A 93 4.54 -0.28 0.55
CA SER A 93 5.43 -0.52 -0.59
C SER A 93 6.43 0.64 -0.77
N SER A 94 5.94 1.89 -0.70
CA SER A 94 6.77 3.08 -0.82
C SER A 94 7.79 3.18 0.32
N LEU A 95 7.38 2.90 1.57
CA LEU A 95 8.30 2.82 2.71
C LEU A 95 9.42 1.80 2.49
N ARG A 96 9.07 0.60 1.99
CA ARG A 96 10.07 -0.43 1.65
C ARG A 96 11.06 0.04 0.59
N ILE A 97 10.62 0.79 -0.41
CA ILE A 97 11.50 1.36 -1.43
C ILE A 97 12.46 2.37 -0.81
N LEU A 98 11.96 3.29 0.02
CA LEU A 98 12.78 4.30 0.69
C LEU A 98 13.81 3.66 1.64
N GLU A 99 13.43 2.62 2.37
CA GLU A 99 14.38 1.85 3.18
C GLU A 99 15.50 1.22 2.35
N ARG A 100 15.19 0.76 1.13
CA ARG A 100 16.20 0.23 0.21
C ARG A 100 17.12 1.34 -0.31
N VAL A 101 16.58 2.51 -0.64
CA VAL A 101 17.38 3.69 -1.02
C VAL A 101 18.39 4.02 0.07
N LEU A 102 17.96 4.09 1.33
CA LEU A 102 18.81 4.42 2.48
C LEU A 102 19.89 3.35 2.77
N LYS A 103 19.71 2.14 2.24
CA LYS A 103 20.67 1.03 2.29
C LYS A 103 21.60 0.95 1.07
N LEU A 104 21.48 1.87 0.11
CA LEU A 104 22.40 1.91 -1.02
C LEU A 104 23.80 2.29 -0.54
N ARG A 105 24.79 1.59 -1.09
CA ARG A 105 26.22 1.83 -0.87
C ARG A 105 26.95 1.80 -2.20
N HIS A 106 28.12 2.42 -2.26
CA HIS A 106 29.08 2.13 -3.30
C HIS A 106 29.58 0.69 -3.16
N ARG A 107 30.00 0.08 -4.27
CA ARG A 107 30.61 -1.27 -4.29
C ARG A 107 31.80 -1.41 -3.33
N ASP A 108 32.49 -0.32 -3.04
CA ASP A 108 33.64 -0.28 -2.13
C ASP A 108 33.22 -0.09 -0.65
N GLY A 109 31.92 -0.14 -0.35
CA GLY A 109 31.36 -0.02 1.00
C GLY A 109 31.18 1.42 1.51
N SER A 110 31.64 2.42 0.76
CA SER A 110 31.45 3.84 1.12
C SER A 110 30.08 4.37 0.69
N VAL A 111 29.61 5.41 1.37
CA VAL A 111 28.51 6.25 0.87
C VAL A 111 29.13 7.27 -0.09
N PRO A 112 28.77 7.28 -1.39
CA PRO A 112 29.15 8.34 -2.31
C PRO A 112 28.61 9.67 -1.78
N GLY A 113 29.43 10.71 -1.72
CA GLY A 113 28.98 12.03 -1.29
C GLY A 113 27.89 12.62 -2.19
N GLU A 114 27.85 12.16 -3.44
CA GLU A 114 26.86 12.48 -4.46
C GLU A 114 25.45 11.98 -4.07
N LEU A 115 25.34 10.96 -3.21
CA LEU A 115 24.04 10.42 -2.75
C LEU A 115 23.47 11.13 -1.52
N HIS A 116 24.16 12.09 -0.92
CA HIS A 116 23.64 12.76 0.29
C HIS A 116 22.28 13.42 0.02
N ALA A 117 22.13 14.16 -1.08
CA ALA A 117 20.85 14.77 -1.45
C ALA A 117 19.73 13.73 -1.65
N VAL A 118 20.07 12.56 -2.19
CA VAL A 118 19.13 11.45 -2.38
C VAL A 118 18.69 10.87 -1.03
N PHE A 119 19.62 10.71 -0.09
CA PHE A 119 19.32 10.17 1.24
C PHE A 119 18.55 11.15 2.11
N ASP A 120 18.86 12.44 2.02
CA ASP A 120 18.11 13.50 2.70
C ASP A 120 16.66 13.51 2.21
N ASP A 121 16.43 13.51 0.90
CA ASP A 121 15.10 13.42 0.30
C ASP A 121 14.35 12.15 0.70
N ALA A 122 15.01 11.00 0.64
CA ALA A 122 14.40 9.73 1.02
C ALA A 122 13.99 9.70 2.50
N THR A 123 14.80 10.33 3.37
CA THR A 123 14.51 10.46 4.80
C THR A 123 13.30 11.37 5.02
N ILE A 124 13.28 12.55 4.39
CA ILE A 124 12.15 13.50 4.49
C ILE A 124 10.85 12.85 4.04
N ILE A 125 10.85 12.14 2.90
CA ILE A 125 9.65 11.47 2.40
C ILE A 125 9.24 10.34 3.34
N LYS A 126 10.20 9.57 3.86
CA LYS A 126 9.92 8.49 4.82
C LYS A 126 9.25 9.02 6.08
N GLU A 127 9.80 10.07 6.70
CA GLU A 127 9.23 10.70 7.90
C GLU A 127 7.81 11.21 7.66
N ARG A 128 7.55 11.81 6.49
CA ARG A 128 6.19 12.23 6.09
C ARG A 128 5.25 11.03 5.97
N LEU A 129 5.69 9.94 5.34
CA LEU A 129 4.90 8.72 5.19
C LEU A 129 4.56 8.05 6.52
N GLU A 130 5.46 8.11 7.49
CA GLU A 130 5.25 7.59 8.84
C GLU A 130 4.33 8.49 9.67
N SER A 131 4.31 9.80 9.40
CA SER A 131 3.55 10.82 10.14
C SER A 131 2.10 11.02 9.63
N TRP A 132 1.48 9.97 9.08
CA TRP A 132 0.12 9.94 8.51
C TRP A 132 -0.87 10.89 9.20
N PRO A 133 -1.71 11.70 8.50
CA PRO A 133 -2.17 11.57 7.11
C PRO A 133 -1.60 12.57 6.07
N ASP A 134 -0.65 13.42 6.43
CA ASP A 134 -0.28 14.62 5.65
C ASP A 134 0.73 14.35 4.51
N VAL A 135 0.46 13.31 3.72
CA VAL A 135 1.30 12.82 2.64
C VAL A 135 0.72 13.18 1.30
N ASP A 136 1.58 13.65 0.38
CA ASP A 136 1.21 13.86 -1.01
C ASP A 136 0.83 12.52 -1.70
N PRO A 137 -0.42 12.36 -2.16
CA PRO A 137 -0.87 11.17 -2.86
C PRO A 137 -0.07 10.83 -4.12
N GLN A 138 0.45 11.86 -4.81
CA GLN A 138 1.22 11.67 -6.03
C GLN A 138 2.55 10.98 -5.74
N VAL A 139 3.25 11.39 -4.68
CA VAL A 139 4.54 10.78 -4.29
C VAL A 139 4.36 9.30 -3.93
N VAL A 140 3.28 8.95 -3.23
CA VAL A 140 2.97 7.54 -2.91
C VAL A 140 2.68 6.74 -4.17
N GLU A 141 1.91 7.29 -5.10
CA GLU A 141 1.62 6.65 -6.37
C GLU A 141 2.89 6.39 -7.17
N GLU A 142 3.72 7.42 -7.35
CA GLU A 142 4.94 7.32 -8.14
C GLU A 142 5.96 6.36 -7.52
N LEU A 143 6.12 6.37 -6.19
CA LEU A 143 7.00 5.42 -5.49
C LEU A 143 6.48 4.00 -5.64
N SER A 144 5.19 3.76 -5.38
CA SER A 144 4.62 2.41 -5.45
C SER A 144 4.52 1.85 -6.88
N ALA A 145 4.35 2.71 -7.88
CA ALA A 145 4.37 2.37 -9.29
C ALA A 145 5.80 2.23 -9.86
N GLY A 146 6.83 2.67 -9.12
CA GLY A 146 8.21 2.60 -9.54
C GLY A 146 8.63 3.68 -10.55
N THR A 147 7.84 4.75 -10.71
CA THR A 147 8.13 5.87 -11.62
C THR A 147 8.87 7.02 -10.91
N HIS A 148 8.85 7.05 -9.58
CA HIS A 148 9.60 8.04 -8.81
C HIS A 148 11.12 7.85 -8.99
N PRO A 149 11.92 8.92 -9.11
CA PRO A 149 13.38 8.83 -9.28
C PRO A 149 14.06 7.94 -8.22
N LEU A 150 13.66 8.05 -6.94
CA LEU A 150 14.16 7.19 -5.86
C LEU A 150 13.88 5.69 -6.08
N ALA A 151 12.70 5.34 -6.63
CA ALA A 151 12.37 3.96 -6.93
C ALA A 151 13.18 3.43 -8.12
N GLN A 152 13.36 4.26 -9.14
CA GLN A 152 14.18 3.95 -10.31
C GLN A 152 15.66 3.75 -9.94
N LEU A 153 16.18 4.52 -8.98
CA LEU A 153 17.53 4.33 -8.45
C LEU A 153 17.73 2.92 -7.88
N VAL A 154 16.76 2.44 -7.10
CA VAL A 154 16.78 1.08 -6.55
C VAL A 154 16.70 0.04 -7.67
N GLN A 155 15.87 0.26 -8.70
CA GLN A 155 15.78 -0.65 -9.84
C GLN A 155 17.08 -0.72 -10.65
N LEU A 156 17.76 0.41 -10.84
CA LEU A 156 19.08 0.45 -11.47
C LEU A 156 20.14 -0.27 -10.64
N ALA A 157 20.10 -0.14 -9.31
CA ALA A 157 21.06 -0.80 -8.43
C ALA A 157 20.84 -2.32 -8.31
N ASP A 158 19.59 -2.77 -8.26
CA ASP A 158 19.24 -4.17 -7.96
C ASP A 158 18.94 -5.02 -9.22
N ASN A 159 18.37 -4.40 -10.26
CA ASN A 159 17.82 -5.09 -11.42
C ASN A 159 18.40 -4.59 -12.77
N SER A 160 19.59 -3.98 -12.76
CA SER A 160 20.23 -3.44 -13.99
C SER A 160 20.29 -4.45 -15.16
N GLY A 161 20.46 -5.75 -14.88
CA GLY A 161 20.51 -6.80 -15.91
C GLY A 161 19.15 -7.21 -16.49
N GLN A 162 18.04 -6.74 -15.93
CA GLN A 162 16.67 -7.06 -16.37
C GLN A 162 15.99 -5.90 -17.10
N LEU A 163 16.56 -4.70 -17.03
CA LEU A 163 16.02 -3.52 -17.70
C LEU A 163 16.34 -3.56 -19.19
N THR A 164 15.37 -3.13 -20.00
CA THR A 164 15.63 -2.85 -21.43
C THR A 164 16.48 -1.59 -21.56
N ASP A 165 17.22 -1.46 -22.67
CA ASP A 165 18.02 -0.26 -22.95
C ASP A 165 17.20 1.03 -22.89
N GLN A 166 15.94 0.98 -23.34
CA GLN A 166 15.03 2.12 -23.29
C GLN A 166 14.67 2.50 -21.83
N GLN A 167 14.25 1.53 -21.02
CA GLN A 167 13.92 1.78 -19.60
C GLN A 167 15.13 2.28 -18.83
N TRP A 168 16.30 1.70 -19.11
CA TRP A 168 17.54 2.13 -18.49
C TRP A 168 17.84 3.59 -18.82
N HIS A 169 17.66 3.99 -20.09
CA HIS A 169 17.87 5.37 -20.52
C HIS A 169 16.90 6.33 -19.84
N GLU A 170 15.60 6.01 -19.85
CA GLU A 170 14.55 6.82 -19.21
C GLU A 170 14.83 7.01 -17.71
N PHE A 171 15.29 5.97 -17.01
CA PHE A 171 15.60 6.06 -15.58
C PHE A 171 16.83 6.94 -15.30
N VAL A 172 17.86 6.84 -16.14
CA VAL A 172 19.07 7.66 -16.01
C VAL A 172 18.76 9.13 -16.31
N GLU A 173 17.92 9.43 -17.31
CA GLU A 173 17.49 10.81 -17.60
C GLU A 173 16.67 11.38 -16.45
N ASN A 174 15.67 10.65 -15.94
CA ASN A 174 14.84 11.11 -14.83
C ASN A 174 15.65 11.34 -13.54
N LEU A 175 16.64 10.48 -13.25
CA LEU A 175 17.58 10.71 -12.16
C LEU A 175 18.44 11.96 -12.40
N CYS A 176 18.80 12.25 -13.65
CA CYS A 176 19.62 13.39 -13.99
C CYS A 176 18.86 14.70 -13.80
N ASP A 177 17.57 14.70 -14.16
CA ASP A 177 16.69 15.84 -13.97
C ASP A 177 16.39 16.10 -12.47
N ALA A 178 16.21 15.03 -11.69
CA ALA A 178 15.88 15.14 -10.27
C ALA A 178 17.08 15.46 -9.36
N TYR A 179 18.21 14.75 -9.56
CA TYR A 179 19.35 14.77 -8.63
C TYR A 179 20.67 15.18 -9.29
N GLY A 180 20.65 15.45 -10.59
CA GLY A 180 21.82 15.87 -11.33
C GLY A 180 22.64 14.71 -11.91
N ARG A 181 23.62 15.11 -12.71
CA ARG A 181 24.42 14.21 -13.54
C ARG A 181 25.30 13.25 -12.74
N GLU A 182 25.80 13.69 -11.60
CA GLU A 182 26.75 12.91 -10.79
C GLU A 182 26.09 11.65 -10.22
N VAL A 183 24.90 11.78 -9.63
CA VAL A 183 24.08 10.66 -9.13
C VAL A 183 23.76 9.68 -10.25
N SER A 184 23.34 10.21 -11.39
CA SER A 184 22.96 9.42 -12.57
C SER A 184 24.12 8.61 -13.12
N VAL A 185 25.32 9.19 -13.16
CA VAL A 185 26.54 8.49 -13.61
C VAL A 185 26.93 7.38 -12.63
N VAL A 186 26.80 7.61 -11.32
CA VAL A 186 27.11 6.61 -10.31
C VAL A 186 26.14 5.41 -10.41
N ALA A 187 24.85 5.67 -10.59
CA ALA A 187 23.84 4.64 -10.81
C ALA A 187 24.09 3.87 -12.13
N ALA A 188 24.29 4.60 -13.24
CA ALA A 188 24.51 4.04 -14.57
C ALA A 188 25.74 3.12 -14.66
N ARG A 189 26.80 3.41 -13.88
CA ARG A 189 28.04 2.61 -13.88
C ARG A 189 27.91 1.30 -13.09
N GLY A 190 26.75 0.99 -12.52
CA GLY A 190 26.55 -0.21 -11.69
C GLY A 190 27.42 -0.20 -10.43
N ARG A 191 27.75 0.99 -9.94
CA ARG A 191 28.61 1.17 -8.75
C ARG A 191 27.83 1.14 -7.45
N LEU A 192 26.51 1.12 -7.53
CA LEU A 192 25.61 1.05 -6.38
C LEU A 192 25.19 -0.39 -6.15
N THR A 193 25.25 -0.80 -4.89
CA THR A 193 24.77 -2.09 -4.43
C THR A 193 23.92 -1.89 -3.18
N LEU A 194 22.89 -2.70 -3.02
CA LEU A 194 22.20 -2.81 -1.74
C LEU A 194 23.09 -3.59 -0.79
N GLU A 195 23.24 -3.11 0.43
CA GLU A 195 23.91 -3.88 1.49
C GLU A 195 23.25 -5.28 1.58
N PRO A 196 24.02 -6.38 1.49
CA PRO A 196 23.44 -7.70 1.69
C PRO A 196 22.89 -7.73 3.11
N ASN A 197 21.58 -8.02 3.21
CA ASN A 197 20.88 -8.13 4.47
C ASN A 197 21.63 -9.18 5.31
N GLN A 198 22.40 -8.77 6.32
CA GLN A 198 23.05 -9.69 7.25
C GLN A 198 21.95 -10.32 8.12
N SER A 199 21.24 -11.29 7.56
CA SER A 199 20.17 -12.06 8.18
C SER A 199 19.97 -13.40 7.46
N GLU A 200 21.05 -14.01 6.96
CA GLU A 200 21.09 -15.43 6.58
C GLU A 200 22.45 -15.99 7.01
N ASP A 201 22.68 -15.98 8.33
CA ASP A 201 23.72 -16.80 8.95
C ASP A 201 23.10 -17.42 10.21
N PHE A 202 22.26 -18.44 9.99
CA PHE A 202 21.86 -19.40 11.00
C PHE A 202 21.57 -20.75 10.33
N GLY A 203 22.50 -21.69 10.49
CA GLY A 203 22.27 -23.14 10.37
C GLY A 203 23.11 -23.84 9.32
#